data_AF-A0A0R2XRN9-F1
#
_entry.id   AF-A0A0R2XRN9-F1
#
_cell.length_a   1.000
_cell.length_b   1.000
_cell.length_c   1.000
_cell.angle_alpha   90.00
_cell.angle_beta   90.00
_cell.angle_gamma   90.00
#
_symmetry.space_group_name_H-M   'P 1'
#
loop_
_entity.id
_entity.type
_entity.pdbx_description
1 polymer ?
#
loop_
_entity_poly.entity_id
_entity_poly.type
_entity_poly.pdbx_seq_one_letter_code
_entity_poly.pdbx_strand_id
1 'polypeptide(L)' 'MDQDQLRIDLECITQSRDLPQGESLRSVLARLDACAQIPNLPARLEHYLSQRSYAKALVWLDHPDSPHHP' A
#
# COMPACT_ATOMS: atom_id res chain seq x y z
N MET A 1 -4.03 0.90 11.07
CA MET A 1 -4.77 0.91 9.80
C MET A 1 -5.06 -0.53 9.45
N ASP A 2 -6.29 -0.84 9.05
CA ASP A 2 -6.67 -2.19 8.65
C ASP A 2 -6.10 -2.53 7.27
N GLN A 3 -5.84 -3.81 7.02
CA GLN A 3 -5.28 -4.30 5.76
C GLN A 3 -6.17 -3.97 4.55
N ASP A 4 -7.49 -3.91 4.75
CA ASP A 4 -8.45 -3.54 3.71
C ASP A 4 -8.31 -2.08 3.28
N GLN A 5 -8.10 -1.16 4.24
CA GLN A 5 -7.87 0.24 3.91
C GLN A 5 -6.54 0.42 3.17
N LEU A 6 -5.50 -0.33 3.58
CA LEU A 6 -4.22 -0.33 2.87
C LEU A 6 -4.39 -0.81 1.42
N ARG A 7 -5.14 -1.88 1.19
CA ARG A 7 -5.44 -2.38 -0.15
C ARG A 7 -6.16 -1.32 -0.99
N ILE A 8 -7.20 -0.67 -0.45
CA ILE A 8 -7.93 0.40 -1.15
C ILE A 8 -6.99 1.55 -1.53
N ASP A 9 -6.15 2.00 -0.60
CA ASP A 9 -5.21 3.09 -0.83
C ASP A 9 -4.19 2.73 -1.92
N LEU A 10 -3.70 1.49 -1.92
CA LEU A 10 -2.80 0.96 -2.94
C LEU A 10 -3.48 0.81 -4.30
N GLU A 11 -4.73 0.35 -4.35
CA GLU A 11 -5.52 0.28 -5.59
C GLU A 11 -5.78 1.68 -6.17
N CYS A 12 -6.06 2.67 -5.32
CA CYS A 12 -6.25 4.06 -5.75
C CYS A 12 -4.97 4.66 -6.33
N ILE A 13 -3.81 4.51 -5.65
CA ILE A 13 -2.56 5.10 -6.12
C ILE A 13 -1.98 4.39 -7.36
N THR A 14 -2.31 3.11 -7.54
CA THR A 14 -1.96 2.35 -8.74
C THR A 14 -2.99 2.46 -9.87
N GLN A 15 -4.02 3.30 -9.69
CA GLN A 15 -5.10 3.51 -10.67
C GLN A 15 -5.88 2.24 -11.02
N SER A 16 -5.85 1.24 -10.15
CA SER A 16 -6.66 0.02 -10.25
C SER A 16 -8.09 0.23 -9.75
N ARG A 17 -8.32 1.32 -9.02
CA ARG A 17 -9.63 1.76 -8.51
C ARG A 17 -9.75 3.28 -8.62
N ASP A 18 -10.96 3.76 -8.88
CA ASP A 18 -11.29 5.18 -8.79
C ASP A 18 -11.15 5.71 -7.35
N LEU A 19 -10.77 6.98 -7.27
CA LEU A 19 -10.66 7.67 -6.00
C LEU A 19 -12.07 7.88 -5.39
N PRO A 20 -12.30 7.54 -4.10
CA PRO A 20 -13.58 7.78 -3.47
C PRO A 20 -13.97 9.27 -3.47
N GLN A 21 -15.27 9.55 -3.48
CA GLN A 21 -15.76 10.93 -3.49
C GLN A 21 -15.27 11.69 -2.25
N GLY A 22 -14.65 12.85 -2.44
CA GLY A 22 -14.11 13.69 -1.36
C GLY A 22 -12.70 13.31 -0.89
N GLU A 23 -12.13 12.22 -1.39
CA GLU A 23 -10.72 11.89 -1.21
C GLU A 23 -9.84 12.68 -2.19
N SER A 24 -8.54 12.75 -1.89
CA SER A 24 -7.52 13.26 -2.81
C SER A 24 -6.36 12.28 -2.87
N LEU A 25 -5.64 12.21 -3.99
CA LEU A 25 -4.41 11.40 -4.07
C LEU A 25 -3.39 11.81 -3.00
N ARG A 26 -3.38 13.09 -2.58
CA ARG A 26 -2.55 13.56 -1.47
C ARG A 26 -2.94 12.89 -0.16
N SER A 27 -4.23 12.75 0.12
CA SER A 27 -4.74 12.10 1.33
C SER A 27 -4.35 10.62 1.37
N VAL A 28 -4.51 9.93 0.22
CA VAL A 28 -4.09 8.53 0.04
C VAL A 28 -2.59 8.37 0.30
N LEU A 29 -1.76 9.21 -0.33
CA LEU A 29 -0.31 9.18 -0.14
C LEU A 29 0.10 9.43 1.31
N ALA A 30 -0.53 10.40 1.98
CA ALA A 30 -0.25 10.68 3.39
C ALA A 30 -0.59 9.49 4.30
N ARG A 31 -1.66 8.74 4.01
CA ARG A 31 -1.98 7.49 4.74
C ARG A 31 -0.96 6.39 4.48
N LEU A 32 -0.52 6.22 3.24
CA LEU A 32 0.53 5.24 2.88
C LEU A 32 1.86 5.58 3.56
N ASP A 33 2.25 6.85 3.58
CA ASP A 33 3.46 7.32 4.28
C ASP A 33 3.34 7.10 5.80
N ALA A 34 2.17 7.33 6.40
CA ALA A 34 1.92 7.04 7.81
C ALA A 34 1.94 5.52 8.08
N CYS A 35 1.43 4.71 7.15
CA CYS A 35 1.44 3.25 7.25
C CYS A 35 2.87 2.68 7.28
N ALA A 36 3.78 3.25 6.48
CA ALA A 36 5.18 2.84 6.46
C ALA A 36 5.89 3.04 7.82
N GLN A 37 5.32 3.83 8.72
CA GLN A 37 5.87 4.11 10.06
C GLN A 37 5.19 3.28 11.17
N ILE A 38 4.24 2.41 10.84
CA ILE A 38 3.52 1.61 11.83
C ILE A 38 4.45 0.55 12.43
N PRO A 39 4.57 0.47 13.76
CA PRO A 39 5.35 -0.58 14.40
C PRO A 39 4.72 -1.96 14.15
N ASN A 40 5.56 -2.97 13.95
CA ASN A 40 5.17 -4.35 13.60
C ASN A 40 4.57 -4.51 12.19
N LEU A 41 4.76 -3.55 11.30
CA LEU A 41 4.50 -3.77 9.89
C LEU A 41 5.46 -4.88 9.36
N PRO A 42 4.99 -5.82 8.53
CA PRO A 42 5.88 -6.80 7.92
C PRO A 42 7.01 -6.10 7.15
N ALA A 43 8.27 -6.49 7.41
CA ALA A 43 9.45 -5.81 6.88
C ALA A 43 9.44 -5.66 5.34
N ARG A 44 8.87 -6.63 4.61
CA ARG A 44 8.70 -6.53 3.15
C ARG A 44 7.72 -5.42 2.75
N LEU A 45 6.59 -5.34 3.45
CA LEU A 45 5.58 -4.33 3.19
C LEU A 45 6.12 -2.94 3.56
N GLU A 46 6.81 -2.81 4.69
CA GLU A 46 7.53 -1.60 5.09
C GLU A 46 8.52 -1.14 4.00
N HIS A 47 9.32 -2.07 3.48
CA HIS A 47 10.27 -1.80 2.41
C HIS A 47 9.57 -1.26 1.16
N TYR A 48 8.50 -1.90 0.70
CA TYR A 48 7.77 -1.43 -0.48
C TYR A 48 7.12 -0.08 -0.29
N LEU A 49 6.48 0.16 0.86
CA LEU A 49 5.85 1.45 1.15
C LEU A 49 6.90 2.57 1.25
N SER A 50 8.03 2.32 1.91
CA SER A 50 9.13 3.27 2.06
C SER A 50 9.81 3.63 0.73
N GLN A 51 9.88 2.68 -0.21
CA GLN A 51 10.40 2.90 -1.56
C GLN A 51 9.31 3.37 -2.55
N ARG A 52 8.09 3.68 -2.08
CA ARG A 52 6.92 4.01 -2.92
C ARG A 52 6.66 3.02 -4.04
N SER A 53 7.02 1.76 -3.82
CA SER A 53 6.81 0.64 -4.73
C SER A 53 5.39 0.07 -4.55
N TYR A 54 4.37 0.92 -4.71
CA TYR A 54 2.98 0.62 -4.35
C TYR A 54 2.39 -0.58 -5.12
N ALA A 55 2.74 -0.76 -6.40
CA ALA A 55 2.33 -1.94 -7.16
C ALA A 55 2.88 -3.25 -6.56
N LYS A 56 4.13 -3.24 -6.08
CA LYS A 56 4.73 -4.40 -5.40
C LYS A 56 4.10 -4.63 -4.02
N ALA A 57 3.79 -3.55 -3.29
CA ALA A 57 3.06 -3.64 -2.03
C ALA A 57 1.67 -4.27 -2.24
N LEU A 58 0.94 -3.88 -3.28
CA LEU A 58 -0.37 -4.44 -3.61
C LEU A 58 -0.29 -5.94 -3.93
N VAL A 59 0.62 -6.33 -4.83
CA VAL A 59 0.86 -7.74 -5.17
C VAL A 59 1.24 -8.55 -3.92
N TRP A 60 2.06 -7.98 -3.04
CA TRP A 60 2.45 -8.65 -1.80
C TRP A 60 1.28 -8.84 -0.83
N LEU A 61 0.33 -7.90 -0.76
CA LEU A 61 -0.87 -8.04 0.07
C LEU A 61 -1.79 -9.17 -0.39
N ASP A 62 -1.84 -9.43 -1.70
CA ASP A 62 -2.63 -10.53 -2.25
C ASP A 62 -1.90 -11.87 -2.14
N HIS A 63 -0.57 -11.84 -2.16
CA HIS A 63 0.28 -13.03 -2.12
C HIS A 63 1.50 -12.88 -1.18
N PRO A 64 1.29 -12.83 0.15
CA PRO A 64 2.37 -12.57 1.11
C PRO A 64 3.44 -13.67 1.14
N ASP A 65 3.03 -14.91 0.84
CA ASP A 65 3.89 -16.10 0.80
C ASP A 65 4.60 -16.32 -0.55
N SER A 66 4.30 -15.50 -1.57
CA SER A 66 4.92 -15.70 -2.88
C SER A 66 6.43 -15.45 -2.81
N PRO A 67 7.26 -16.38 -3.33
CA PRO A 67 8.69 -16.14 -3.46
C PRO A 67 8.89 -14.97 -4.42
N HIS A 68 9.80 -14.06 -4.06
CA HIS A 68 10.22 -12.97 -4.94
C HIS A 68 10.67 -13.58 -6.28
N HIS A 69 9.94 -13.30 -7.34
CA HIS A 69 10.52 -13.43 -8.67
C HIS A 69 11.37 -12.18 -8.94
N PRO A 70 12.70 -12.35 -9.15
CA PRO A 70 13.63 -11.26 -9.42
C PRO A 70 13.38 -10.58 -10.78
#